data_AF-Q3A7X9-F1
#
_entry.id   AF-Q3A7X9-F1
#
_cell.length_a   1.000
_cell.length_b   1.000
_cell.length_c   1.000
_cell.angle_alpha   90.00
_cell.angle_beta   90.00
_cell.angle_gamma   90.00
#
_symmetry.space_group_name_H-M   'P 1'
#
loop_
_entity.id
_entity.type
_entity.pdbx_description
1 polymer ?
#
loop_
_entity_poly.entity_id
_entity_poly.type
_entity_poly.pdbx_seq_one_letter_code
_entity_poly.pdbx_strand_id
1 'polypeptide(L)'
;MPDLLTWLKERAKDDLLLWADQLSAANRFKVSIREVEGTALKNGLLPARYQRNRNMLNLDDQLKLYNSKVAVIGCGGLGGYIIEELARLGVGTIVAVDPDVFEEHNMNRQLLATPDFLGIKKVAAAARRVDRVNPAVELLPVGLAFGLDNGTRILENCHVAVDALDSIAVRLELAEICQQLSIPLVHGAIAGWYGFLMTQFPGERTLQKFFAHNSQESGLEKHLGNPSFTPAVVASLEVAEVCKVLLNQGTPTRRRCLSIDLYDMEFVEIEC
;
A
#
# COMPACT_ATOMS: atom_id res chain seq x y z
N MET A 1 31.46 -15.54 19.56
CA MET A 1 31.16 -14.45 18.60
C MET A 1 29.97 -13.67 19.15
N PRO A 2 29.91 -12.33 19.02
CA PRO A 2 28.73 -11.57 19.44
C PRO A 2 27.51 -12.08 18.66
N ASP A 3 26.36 -12.21 19.30
CA ASP A 3 25.09 -12.42 18.61
C ASP A 3 24.67 -11.16 17.84
N LEU A 4 23.69 -11.30 16.94
CA LEU A 4 23.24 -10.20 16.08
C LEU A 4 22.84 -8.96 16.88
N LEU A 5 22.08 -9.11 17.96
CA LEU A 5 21.57 -7.97 18.73
C LEU A 5 22.70 -7.21 19.40
N THR A 6 23.61 -7.92 20.06
CA THR A 6 24.78 -7.30 20.70
C THR A 6 25.59 -6.50 19.68
N TRP A 7 25.83 -7.07 18.50
CA TRP A 7 26.56 -6.40 17.42
C TRP A 7 25.84 -5.14 16.91
N LEU A 8 24.51 -5.17 16.80
CA LEU A 8 23.72 -4.01 16.37
C LEU A 8 23.78 -2.88 17.40
N LYS A 9 23.65 -3.20 18.70
CA LYS A 9 23.71 -2.21 19.80
C LYS A 9 25.06 -1.50 19.89
N GLU A 10 26.16 -2.22 19.65
CA GLU A 10 27.52 -1.64 19.66
C GLU A 10 27.75 -0.61 18.54
N ARG A 11 26.97 -0.67 17.46
CA ARG A 11 27.13 0.16 16.26
C ARG A 11 26.06 1.23 16.08
N ALA A 12 24.93 1.08 16.75
CA ALA A 12 23.92 2.11 16.78
C ALA A 12 24.50 3.42 17.33
N LYS A 13 24.13 4.54 16.71
CA LYS A 13 24.41 5.88 17.24
C LYS A 13 23.14 6.35 17.93
N ASP A 14 23.19 6.44 19.25
CA ASP A 14 21.99 6.53 20.09
C ASP A 14 21.07 5.33 19.82
N ASP A 15 19.89 5.56 19.24
CA ASP A 15 18.96 4.51 18.81
C ASP A 15 18.98 4.25 17.30
N LEU A 16 19.79 4.99 16.53
CA LEU A 16 19.78 4.93 15.07
C LEU A 16 20.75 3.89 14.52
N LEU A 17 20.23 3.02 13.65
CA LEU A 17 21.01 2.00 12.94
C LEU A 17 21.19 2.38 11.47
N LEU A 18 22.41 2.75 11.09
CA LEU A 18 22.74 3.19 9.73
C LEU A 18 22.68 2.02 8.72
N TRP A 19 22.41 2.36 7.46
CA TRP A 19 22.33 1.37 6.37
C TRP A 19 23.61 0.53 6.21
N ALA A 20 24.78 1.15 6.34
CA ALA A 20 26.07 0.45 6.24
C ALA A 20 26.24 -0.61 7.34
N ASP A 21 25.75 -0.34 8.55
CA ASP A 21 25.79 -1.29 9.67
C ASP A 21 24.77 -2.41 9.47
N GLN A 22 23.59 -2.11 8.92
CA GLN A 22 22.61 -3.13 8.55
C GLN A 22 23.16 -4.12 7.51
N LEU A 23 23.78 -3.60 6.44
CA LEU A 23 24.43 -4.42 5.42
C LEU A 23 25.57 -5.27 5.99
N SER A 24 26.38 -4.67 6.86
CA SER A 24 27.49 -5.36 7.53
C SER A 24 26.98 -6.48 8.43
N ALA A 25 25.88 -6.26 9.16
CA ALA A 25 25.21 -7.28 9.97
C ALA A 25 24.69 -8.43 9.09
N ALA A 26 23.91 -8.11 8.06
CA ALA A 26 23.35 -9.12 7.14
C ALA A 26 24.44 -10.02 6.55
N ASN A 27 25.53 -9.43 6.07
CA ASN A 27 26.66 -10.17 5.50
C ASN A 27 27.43 -11.01 6.52
N ARG A 28 27.62 -10.48 7.74
CA ARG A 28 28.35 -11.14 8.82
C ARG A 28 27.58 -12.33 9.39
N PHE A 29 26.29 -12.15 9.64
CA PHE A 29 25.44 -13.14 10.29
C PHE A 29 24.68 -14.04 9.31
N LYS A 30 24.81 -13.80 8.00
CA LYS A 30 24.15 -14.57 6.93
C LYS A 30 22.62 -14.56 7.06
N VAL A 31 22.08 -13.40 7.38
CA VAL A 31 20.65 -13.14 7.52
C VAL A 31 20.22 -12.06 6.52
N SER A 32 18.93 -12.01 6.22
CA SER A 32 18.35 -10.97 5.36
C SER A 32 18.34 -9.59 6.03
N ILE A 33 18.20 -8.53 5.24
CA ILE A 33 18.02 -7.17 5.77
C ILE A 33 16.72 -7.06 6.59
N ARG A 34 15.67 -7.77 6.17
CA ARG A 34 14.42 -7.90 6.91
C ARG A 34 14.66 -8.43 8.33
N GLU A 35 15.43 -9.51 8.47
CA GLU A 35 15.78 -10.05 9.79
C GLU A 35 16.59 -9.06 10.63
N VAL A 36 17.53 -8.32 10.01
CA VAL A 36 18.29 -7.27 10.71
C VAL A 36 17.38 -6.14 11.22
N GLU A 37 16.52 -5.57 10.36
CA GLU A 37 15.59 -4.51 10.77
C GLU A 37 14.58 -5.05 11.81
N GLY A 38 14.11 -6.30 11.66
CA GLY A 38 13.23 -6.95 12.62
C GLY A 38 13.87 -7.13 14.01
N THR A 39 15.13 -7.55 14.08
CA THR A 39 15.88 -7.62 15.34
C THR A 39 16.10 -6.23 15.93
N ALA A 40 16.44 -5.24 15.10
CA ALA A 40 16.65 -3.86 15.53
C ALA A 40 15.38 -3.26 16.15
N LEU A 41 14.27 -3.25 15.41
CA LEU A 41 13.00 -2.65 15.83
C LEU A 41 12.44 -3.30 17.10
N LYS A 42 12.49 -4.63 17.21
CA LYS A 42 12.06 -5.36 18.43
C LYS A 42 12.87 -5.01 19.68
N ASN A 43 14.04 -4.41 19.51
CA ASN A 43 14.98 -4.10 20.60
C ASN A 43 15.27 -2.60 20.73
N GLY A 44 14.38 -1.73 20.24
CA GLY A 44 14.49 -0.29 20.44
C GLY A 44 15.53 0.40 19.57
N LEU A 45 15.95 -0.22 18.47
CA LEU A 45 16.82 0.41 17.46
C LEU A 45 16.01 0.74 16.21
N LEU A 46 16.12 1.99 15.74
CA LEU A 46 15.43 2.49 14.56
C LEU A 46 16.37 2.47 13.34
N PRO A 47 16.04 1.73 12.26
CA PRO A 47 16.71 1.87 10.98
C PRO A 47 16.69 3.35 10.52
N ALA A 48 17.85 3.91 10.22
CA ALA A 48 18.00 5.35 9.97
C ALA A 48 17.17 5.86 8.77
N ARG A 49 16.75 4.97 7.86
CA ARG A 49 15.81 5.30 6.78
C ARG A 49 14.49 5.93 7.28
N TYR A 50 14.03 5.53 8.47
CA TYR A 50 12.78 6.03 9.06
C TYR A 50 12.98 7.25 9.97
N GLN A 51 14.22 7.74 10.13
CA GLN A 51 14.55 8.82 11.07
C GLN A 51 13.73 10.08 10.85
N ARG A 52 13.37 10.41 9.60
CA ARG A 52 12.58 11.61 9.28
C ARG A 52 11.12 11.52 9.72
N ASN A 53 10.64 10.31 10.01
CA ASN A 53 9.28 10.09 10.50
C ASN A 53 9.22 9.97 12.03
N ARG A 54 10.35 9.82 12.73
CA ARG A 54 10.41 9.39 14.14
C ARG A 54 9.58 10.18 15.15
N ASN A 55 9.32 11.47 14.85
CA ASN A 55 8.53 12.34 15.72
C ASN A 55 7.02 12.12 15.54
N MET A 56 6.59 11.71 14.34
CA MET A 56 5.21 11.38 14.01
C MET A 56 4.94 9.88 14.22
N LEU A 57 5.84 9.04 13.73
CA LEU A 57 5.83 7.58 13.84
C LEU A 57 6.97 7.18 14.78
N ASN A 58 6.65 7.00 16.05
CA ASN A 58 7.64 6.54 17.03
C ASN A 58 8.09 5.10 16.73
N LEU A 59 9.02 4.58 17.53
CA LEU A 59 9.59 3.26 17.33
C LEU A 59 8.54 2.13 17.39
N ASP A 60 7.56 2.23 18.28
CA ASP A 60 6.49 1.23 18.39
C ASP A 60 5.56 1.26 17.18
N ASP A 61 5.25 2.45 16.66
CA ASP A 61 4.46 2.61 15.44
C ASP A 61 5.23 2.07 14.22
N GLN A 62 6.54 2.31 14.13
CA GLN A 62 7.37 1.73 13.08
C GLN A 62 7.45 0.19 13.19
N LEU A 63 7.52 -0.35 14.41
CA LEU A 63 7.46 -1.81 14.64
C LEU A 63 6.10 -2.40 14.26
N LYS A 64 4.99 -1.69 14.52
CA LYS A 64 3.65 -2.10 14.07
C LYS A 64 3.58 -2.15 12.54
N LEU A 65 4.05 -1.10 11.85
CA LEU A 65 4.12 -1.09 10.39
C LEU A 65 4.96 -2.26 9.87
N TYR A 66 6.14 -2.50 10.46
CA TYR A 66 7.00 -3.62 10.09
C TYR A 66 6.35 -5.00 10.29
N ASN A 67 5.48 -5.17 11.28
CA ASN A 67 4.74 -6.42 11.48
C ASN A 67 3.43 -6.51 10.65
N SER A 68 3.05 -5.42 9.98
CA SER A 68 1.81 -5.35 9.21
C SER A 68 1.94 -6.01 7.84
N LYS A 69 0.81 -6.55 7.38
CA LYS A 69 0.64 -7.16 6.06
C LYS A 69 -0.53 -6.47 5.36
N VAL A 70 -0.28 -5.86 4.20
CA VAL A 70 -1.28 -5.12 3.43
C VAL A 70 -1.45 -5.77 2.06
N ALA A 71 -2.70 -5.97 1.62
CA ALA A 71 -2.99 -6.38 0.25
C ALA A 71 -3.34 -5.16 -0.60
N VAL A 72 -2.68 -5.01 -1.75
CA VAL A 72 -2.97 -3.97 -2.74
C VAL A 72 -3.50 -4.68 -4.00
N ILE A 73 -4.77 -4.45 -4.31
CA ILE A 73 -5.46 -5.11 -5.42
C ILE A 73 -5.50 -4.14 -6.61
N GLY A 74 -4.69 -4.43 -7.63
CA GLY A 74 -4.35 -3.54 -8.74
C GLY A 74 -2.96 -2.91 -8.54
N CYS A 75 -2.11 -2.99 -9.56
CA CYS A 75 -0.75 -2.42 -9.62
C CYS A 75 -0.62 -1.36 -10.71
N GLY A 76 -1.75 -0.74 -11.08
CA GLY A 76 -1.84 0.30 -12.11
C GLY A 76 -1.50 1.70 -11.61
N GLY A 77 -2.31 2.69 -12.02
CA GLY A 77 -2.10 4.11 -11.70
C GLY A 77 -2.03 4.38 -10.21
N LEU A 78 -3.05 3.94 -9.45
CA LEU A 78 -3.09 4.08 -7.99
C LEU A 78 -2.08 3.12 -7.33
N GLY A 79 -2.24 1.82 -7.60
CA GLY A 79 -1.50 0.75 -6.92
C GLY A 79 0.01 0.89 -6.97
N GLY A 80 0.59 1.38 -8.07
CA GLY A 80 2.02 1.63 -8.17
C GLY A 80 2.54 2.63 -7.13
N TYR A 81 1.82 3.74 -6.92
CA TYR A 81 2.17 4.74 -5.89
C TYR A 81 1.90 4.21 -4.48
N ILE A 82 0.77 3.52 -4.27
CA ILE A 82 0.44 2.90 -2.97
C ILE A 82 1.55 1.96 -2.52
N ILE A 83 2.00 1.05 -3.41
CA ILE A 83 3.07 0.09 -3.11
C ILE A 83 4.38 0.81 -2.78
N GLU A 84 4.75 1.84 -3.55
CA GLU A 84 5.96 2.63 -3.33
C GLU A 84 5.94 3.31 -1.95
N GLU A 85 4.83 3.96 -1.59
CA GLU A 85 4.71 4.67 -0.33
C GLU A 85 4.66 3.72 0.87
N LEU A 86 3.90 2.62 0.81
CA LEU A 86 3.87 1.60 1.86
C LEU A 86 5.26 0.98 2.09
N ALA A 87 6.02 0.73 1.01
CA ALA A 87 7.37 0.21 1.12
C ALA A 87 8.33 1.23 1.79
N ARG A 88 8.18 2.52 1.48
CA ARG A 88 8.97 3.60 2.11
C ARG A 88 8.62 3.83 3.57
N LEU A 89 7.35 3.62 3.94
CA LEU A 89 6.88 3.64 5.32
C LEU A 89 7.35 2.42 6.12
N GLY A 90 7.85 1.37 5.46
CA GLY A 90 8.33 0.17 6.12
C GLY A 90 7.19 -0.76 6.54
N VAL A 91 6.08 -0.79 5.79
CA VAL A 91 5.07 -1.84 5.96
C VAL A 91 5.70 -3.19 5.66
N GLY A 92 5.62 -4.11 6.61
CA GLY A 92 6.36 -5.38 6.58
C GLY A 92 6.16 -6.18 5.30
N THR A 93 4.92 -6.53 5.00
CA THR A 93 4.59 -7.36 3.85
C THR A 93 3.53 -6.70 3.00
N ILE A 94 3.75 -6.66 1.69
CA ILE A 94 2.81 -6.14 0.70
C ILE A 94 2.43 -7.29 -0.25
N VAL A 95 1.16 -7.67 -0.28
CA VAL A 95 0.64 -8.60 -1.30
C VAL A 95 0.14 -7.76 -2.46
N ALA A 96 0.81 -7.83 -3.61
CA ALA A 96 0.46 -7.06 -4.79
C ALA A 96 -0.22 -7.96 -5.81
N VAL A 97 -1.44 -7.65 -6.20
CA VAL A 97 -2.27 -8.49 -7.07
C VAL A 97 -2.58 -7.75 -8.36
N ASP A 98 -2.16 -8.26 -9.50
CA ASP A 98 -2.49 -7.69 -10.81
C ASP A 98 -2.23 -8.72 -11.92
N PRO A 99 -3.22 -9.01 -12.80
CA PRO A 99 -3.04 -9.97 -13.89
C PRO A 99 -2.24 -9.40 -15.06
N ASP A 100 -2.07 -8.10 -15.17
CA ASP A 100 -1.62 -7.44 -16.39
C ASP A 100 -0.10 -7.36 -16.51
N VAL A 101 0.32 -6.95 -17.71
CA VAL A 101 1.67 -6.50 -18.04
C VAL A 101 1.64 -4.99 -18.32
N PHE A 102 2.81 -4.33 -18.34
CA PHE A 102 2.86 -2.94 -18.78
C PHE A 102 2.76 -2.81 -20.29
N GLU A 103 1.96 -1.84 -20.71
CA GLU A 103 1.82 -1.38 -22.08
C GLU A 103 2.26 0.08 -22.21
N GLU A 104 2.51 0.53 -23.44
CA GLU A 104 3.01 1.88 -23.72
C GLU A 104 2.12 2.97 -23.12
N HIS A 105 0.80 2.79 -23.25
CA HIS A 105 -0.20 3.74 -22.73
C HIS A 105 -0.21 3.83 -21.19
N ASN A 106 0.48 2.94 -20.46
CA ASN A 106 0.61 3.01 -19.01
C ASN A 106 1.65 4.03 -18.56
N MET A 107 2.65 4.33 -19.40
CA MET A 107 3.75 5.24 -19.05
C MET A 107 3.31 6.68 -18.80
N ASN A 108 2.10 7.05 -19.20
CA ASN A 108 1.55 8.38 -18.95
C ASN A 108 1.28 8.64 -17.46
N ARG A 109 1.08 7.59 -16.63
CA ARG A 109 0.57 7.74 -15.25
C ARG A 109 0.95 6.65 -14.26
N GLN A 110 1.40 5.48 -14.71
CA GLN A 110 1.73 4.37 -13.80
C GLN A 110 3.20 4.46 -13.39
N LEU A 111 3.46 4.71 -12.12
CA LEU A 111 4.81 4.97 -11.56
C LEU A 111 5.86 3.94 -12.01
N LEU A 112 5.47 2.68 -12.10
CA LEU A 112 6.36 1.55 -12.39
C LEU A 112 6.51 1.27 -13.90
N ALA A 113 5.70 1.89 -14.75
CA ALA A 113 5.79 1.72 -16.19
C ALA A 113 7.00 2.50 -16.74
N THR A 114 7.95 1.77 -17.32
CA THR A 114 9.13 2.34 -18.01
C THR A 114 9.34 1.57 -19.31
N PRO A 115 10.11 2.12 -20.28
CA PRO A 115 10.42 1.40 -21.52
C PRO A 115 11.01 0.00 -21.28
N ASP A 116 11.84 -0.17 -20.24
CA ASP A 116 12.47 -1.44 -19.89
C ASP A 116 11.48 -2.50 -19.31
N PHE A 117 10.27 -2.07 -18.96
CA PHE A 117 9.23 -2.94 -18.37
C PHE A 117 8.05 -3.23 -19.29
N LEU A 118 8.06 -2.77 -20.55
CA LEU A 118 7.03 -3.12 -21.52
C LEU A 118 6.93 -4.65 -21.68
N GLY A 119 5.71 -5.18 -21.61
CA GLY A 119 5.43 -6.62 -21.65
C GLY A 119 5.77 -7.39 -20.36
N ILE A 120 6.33 -6.74 -19.34
CA ILE A 120 6.62 -7.35 -18.04
C ILE A 120 5.39 -7.23 -17.13
N LYS A 121 5.09 -8.30 -16.39
CA LYS A 121 4.01 -8.35 -15.39
C LYS A 121 4.14 -7.19 -14.40
N LYS A 122 3.05 -6.47 -14.14
CA LYS A 122 3.06 -5.30 -13.26
C LYS A 122 3.55 -5.65 -11.85
N VAL A 123 3.06 -6.77 -11.31
CA VAL A 123 3.49 -7.30 -10.00
C VAL A 123 4.99 -7.64 -9.95
N ALA A 124 5.61 -8.04 -11.06
CA ALA A 124 7.04 -8.36 -11.10
C ALA A 124 7.90 -7.09 -11.08
N ALA A 125 7.47 -6.02 -11.75
CA ALA A 125 8.16 -4.73 -11.64
C ALA A 125 7.98 -4.13 -10.25
N ALA A 126 6.80 -4.27 -9.64
CA ALA A 126 6.55 -3.85 -8.26
C ALA A 126 7.50 -4.55 -7.28
N ALA A 127 7.66 -5.87 -7.39
CA ALA A 127 8.60 -6.63 -6.57
C ALA A 127 10.05 -6.10 -6.70
N ARG A 128 10.51 -5.91 -7.95
CA ARG A 128 11.84 -5.34 -8.22
C ARG A 128 12.00 -3.93 -7.66
N ARG A 129 10.94 -3.12 -7.71
CA ARG A 129 10.97 -1.76 -7.20
C ARG A 129 11.06 -1.74 -5.68
N VAL A 130 10.22 -2.52 -4.99
CA VAL A 130 10.22 -2.59 -3.53
C VAL A 130 11.55 -3.08 -2.99
N ASP A 131 12.12 -4.15 -3.56
CA ASP A 131 13.44 -4.66 -3.16
C ASP A 131 14.55 -3.58 -3.25
N ARG A 132 14.51 -2.74 -4.30
CA ARG A 132 15.46 -1.63 -4.48
C ARG A 132 15.24 -0.47 -3.51
N VAL A 133 14.00 -0.18 -3.14
CA VAL A 133 13.65 0.96 -2.27
C VAL A 133 13.82 0.60 -0.80
N ASN A 134 13.30 -0.57 -0.41
CA ASN A 134 13.34 -1.06 0.95
C ASN A 134 13.44 -2.60 0.99
N PRO A 135 14.66 -3.16 1.01
CA PRO A 135 14.87 -4.62 1.04
C PRO A 135 14.49 -5.27 2.38
N ALA A 136 14.04 -4.52 3.38
CA ALA A 136 13.40 -5.07 4.58
C ALA A 136 11.92 -5.40 4.37
N VAL A 137 11.28 -4.76 3.38
CA VAL A 137 9.89 -4.98 3.00
C VAL A 137 9.80 -6.16 2.04
N GLU A 138 8.90 -7.08 2.34
CA GLU A 138 8.63 -8.23 1.50
C GLU A 138 7.44 -7.93 0.60
N LEU A 139 7.65 -7.95 -0.72
CA LEU A 139 6.55 -7.91 -1.68
C LEU A 139 6.26 -9.33 -2.19
N LEU A 140 5.00 -9.75 -2.05
CA LEU A 140 4.48 -11.02 -2.56
C LEU A 140 3.67 -10.76 -3.85
N PRO A 141 4.24 -11.05 -5.04
CA PRO A 141 3.56 -10.77 -6.30
C PRO A 141 2.55 -11.88 -6.65
N VAL A 142 1.32 -11.49 -6.97
CA VAL A 142 0.24 -12.39 -7.41
C VAL A 142 -0.21 -11.97 -8.82
N GLY A 143 0.33 -12.63 -9.83
CA GLY A 143 0.07 -12.33 -11.25
C GLY A 143 -1.26 -12.87 -11.79
N LEU A 144 -2.29 -12.94 -10.95
CA LEU A 144 -3.62 -13.50 -11.25
C LEU A 144 -4.69 -12.43 -11.10
N ALA A 145 -5.80 -12.59 -11.82
CA ALA A 145 -6.97 -11.75 -11.62
C ALA A 145 -7.57 -12.04 -10.24
N PHE A 146 -7.87 -11.00 -9.47
CA PHE A 146 -8.55 -11.13 -8.19
C PHE A 146 -10.02 -11.51 -8.43
N GLY A 147 -10.55 -12.42 -7.61
CA GLY A 147 -11.97 -12.77 -7.66
C GLY A 147 -12.43 -13.62 -6.48
N LEU A 148 -13.72 -13.93 -6.42
CA LEU A 148 -14.33 -14.72 -5.35
C LEU A 148 -13.71 -16.12 -5.15
N ASP A 149 -13.15 -16.72 -6.20
CA ASP A 149 -12.56 -18.06 -6.18
C ASP A 149 -11.19 -18.10 -5.48
N ASN A 150 -10.45 -16.99 -5.48
CA ASN A 150 -9.09 -16.92 -4.99
C ASN A 150 -8.85 -15.86 -3.90
N GLY A 151 -9.76 -14.89 -3.76
CA GLY A 151 -9.55 -13.71 -2.93
C GLY A 151 -9.40 -14.02 -1.45
N THR A 152 -10.15 -15.01 -0.92
CA THR A 152 -10.03 -15.43 0.48
C THR A 152 -8.61 -15.91 0.82
N ARG A 153 -7.97 -16.64 -0.10
CA ARG A 153 -6.59 -17.11 0.05
C ARG A 153 -5.58 -15.98 -0.11
N ILE A 154 -5.82 -15.06 -1.05
CA ILE A 154 -4.94 -13.90 -1.29
C ILE A 154 -4.92 -12.97 -0.07
N LEU A 155 -6.08 -12.72 0.54
CA LEU A 155 -6.24 -11.82 1.67
C LEU A 155 -5.95 -12.47 3.04
N GLU A 156 -5.59 -13.74 3.06
CA GLU A 156 -5.31 -14.46 4.29
C GLU A 156 -4.21 -13.77 5.12
N ASN A 157 -4.50 -13.54 6.40
CA ASN A 157 -3.63 -12.85 7.36
C ASN A 157 -3.27 -11.40 6.97
N CYS A 158 -3.93 -10.80 5.99
CA CYS A 158 -3.79 -9.38 5.71
C CYS A 158 -4.51 -8.56 6.79
N HIS A 159 -3.89 -7.48 7.23
CA HIS A 159 -4.45 -6.58 8.23
C HIS A 159 -5.35 -5.51 7.60
N VAL A 160 -5.06 -5.13 6.35
CA VAL A 160 -5.82 -4.15 5.55
C VAL A 160 -5.74 -4.56 4.08
N ALA A 161 -6.84 -4.37 3.34
CA ALA A 161 -6.86 -4.43 1.88
C ALA A 161 -7.02 -3.02 1.30
N VAL A 162 -6.41 -2.77 0.15
CA VAL A 162 -6.45 -1.50 -0.58
C VAL A 162 -6.93 -1.76 -1.99
N ASP A 163 -8.01 -1.08 -2.37
CA ASP A 163 -8.64 -1.18 -3.68
C ASP A 163 -8.07 -0.15 -4.65
N ALA A 164 -7.25 -0.64 -5.58
CA ALA A 164 -6.70 0.09 -6.71
C ALA A 164 -7.17 -0.49 -8.06
N LEU A 165 -8.37 -1.10 -8.09
CA LEU A 165 -8.99 -1.69 -9.28
C LEU A 165 -9.60 -0.61 -10.18
N ASP A 166 -9.99 -0.99 -11.41
CA ASP A 166 -10.70 -0.15 -12.38
C ASP A 166 -12.09 -0.72 -12.74
N SER A 167 -12.51 -1.80 -12.08
CA SER A 167 -13.77 -2.51 -12.36
C SER A 167 -14.65 -2.58 -11.13
N ILE A 168 -15.82 -1.93 -11.18
CA ILE A 168 -16.81 -1.92 -10.09
C ILE A 168 -17.16 -3.34 -9.63
N ALA A 169 -17.29 -4.30 -10.56
CA ALA A 169 -17.63 -5.68 -10.20
C ALA A 169 -16.59 -6.31 -9.27
N VAL A 170 -15.30 -6.19 -9.61
CA VAL A 170 -14.21 -6.77 -8.80
C VAL A 170 -14.04 -6.00 -7.48
N ARG A 171 -14.31 -4.68 -7.46
CA ARG A 171 -14.34 -3.89 -6.22
C ARG A 171 -15.39 -4.41 -5.24
N LEU A 172 -16.58 -4.77 -5.73
CA LEU A 172 -17.65 -5.32 -4.91
C LEU A 172 -17.33 -6.73 -4.41
N GLU A 173 -16.66 -7.56 -5.22
CA GLU A 173 -16.14 -8.86 -4.79
C GLU A 173 -15.09 -8.71 -3.69
N LEU A 174 -14.13 -7.80 -3.84
CA LEU A 174 -13.14 -7.47 -2.81
C LEU A 174 -13.82 -7.03 -1.51
N ALA A 175 -14.81 -6.15 -1.58
CA ALA A 175 -15.54 -5.67 -0.41
C ALA A 175 -16.30 -6.79 0.32
N GLU A 176 -16.87 -7.75 -0.42
CA GLU A 176 -17.54 -8.92 0.15
C GLU A 176 -16.55 -9.85 0.87
N ILE A 177 -15.41 -10.17 0.25
CA ILE A 177 -14.38 -11.03 0.85
C ILE A 177 -13.77 -10.36 2.09
N CYS A 178 -13.52 -9.04 2.04
CA CYS A 178 -13.05 -8.27 3.20
C CYS A 178 -14.04 -8.33 4.37
N GLN A 179 -15.35 -8.28 4.11
CA GLN A 179 -16.37 -8.47 5.16
C GLN A 179 -16.30 -9.88 5.76
N GLN A 180 -16.20 -10.91 4.92
CA GLN A 180 -16.12 -12.31 5.36
C GLN A 180 -14.88 -12.57 6.23
N LEU A 181 -13.74 -11.97 5.88
CA LEU A 181 -12.48 -12.11 6.61
C LEU A 181 -12.29 -11.09 7.74
N SER A 182 -13.25 -10.18 7.95
CA SER A 182 -13.12 -9.08 8.91
C SER A 182 -11.87 -8.21 8.69
N ILE A 183 -11.53 -7.95 7.43
CA ILE A 183 -10.41 -7.08 7.02
C ILE A 183 -10.98 -5.71 6.64
N PRO A 184 -10.47 -4.60 7.21
CA PRO A 184 -10.75 -3.25 6.71
C PRO A 184 -10.32 -3.08 5.25
N LEU A 185 -11.15 -2.38 4.48
CA LEU A 185 -10.89 -2.04 3.07
C LEU A 185 -10.73 -0.54 2.92
N VAL A 186 -9.60 -0.09 2.40
CA VAL A 186 -9.41 1.28 1.92
C VAL A 186 -9.67 1.30 0.42
N HIS A 187 -10.46 2.26 -0.05
CA HIS A 187 -10.88 2.37 -1.43
C HIS A 187 -10.50 3.73 -2.01
N GLY A 188 -9.83 3.69 -3.17
CA GLY A 188 -9.61 4.83 -4.05
C GLY A 188 -10.23 4.63 -5.43
N ALA A 189 -10.74 5.72 -6.01
CA ALA A 189 -11.13 5.77 -7.42
C ALA A 189 -10.74 7.12 -8.02
N ILE A 190 -10.55 7.17 -9.35
CA ILE A 190 -10.12 8.37 -10.07
C ILE A 190 -10.84 8.51 -11.41
N ALA A 191 -11.03 9.75 -11.87
CA ALA A 191 -11.45 10.08 -13.22
C ALA A 191 -11.04 11.52 -13.57
N GLY A 192 -10.12 11.70 -14.53
CA GLY A 192 -9.64 13.03 -14.92
C GLY A 192 -9.01 13.78 -13.74
N TRP A 193 -9.59 14.91 -13.36
CA TRP A 193 -9.17 15.74 -12.21
C TRP A 193 -9.73 15.27 -10.86
N TYR A 194 -10.62 14.29 -10.88
CA TYR A 194 -11.44 13.93 -9.73
C TYR A 194 -11.00 12.62 -9.10
N GLY A 195 -11.18 12.49 -7.80
CA GLY A 195 -10.92 11.30 -7.03
C GLY A 195 -11.94 11.05 -5.93
N PHE A 196 -11.99 9.82 -5.45
CA PHE A 196 -12.82 9.41 -4.32
C PHE A 196 -12.01 8.57 -3.35
N LEU A 197 -12.26 8.75 -2.05
CA LEU A 197 -11.64 7.98 -0.98
C LEU A 197 -12.69 7.53 0.04
N MET A 198 -12.67 6.26 0.40
CA MET A 198 -13.50 5.67 1.44
C MET A 198 -12.73 4.62 2.24
N THR A 199 -13.10 4.41 3.50
CA THR A 199 -12.60 3.30 4.31
C THR A 199 -13.76 2.52 4.90
N GLN A 200 -13.88 1.25 4.53
CA GLN A 200 -14.93 0.34 4.99
C GLN A 200 -14.39 -0.62 6.04
N PHE A 201 -14.94 -0.56 7.24
CA PHE A 201 -14.63 -1.53 8.30
C PHE A 201 -15.53 -2.77 8.23
N PRO A 202 -15.15 -3.88 8.87
CA PRO A 202 -16.00 -5.07 8.98
C PRO A 202 -17.40 -4.74 9.50
N GLY A 203 -18.42 -5.30 8.85
CA GLY A 203 -19.83 -5.04 9.14
C GLY A 203 -20.42 -3.77 8.49
N GLU A 204 -19.59 -2.93 7.87
CA GLU A 204 -20.04 -1.78 7.10
C GLU A 204 -20.24 -2.16 5.62
N ARG A 205 -21.17 -1.47 4.94
CA ARG A 205 -21.46 -1.68 3.51
C ARG A 205 -21.38 -0.38 2.70
N THR A 206 -20.50 0.53 3.11
CA THR A 206 -20.37 1.88 2.54
C THR A 206 -20.08 1.83 1.04
N LEU A 207 -19.14 0.98 0.61
CA LEU A 207 -18.78 0.87 -0.81
C LEU A 207 -19.93 0.32 -1.64
N GLN A 208 -20.62 -0.70 -1.14
CA GLN A 208 -21.77 -1.28 -1.83
C GLN A 208 -22.94 -0.29 -1.94
N LYS A 209 -23.20 0.51 -0.90
CA LYS A 209 -24.24 1.56 -0.94
C LYS A 209 -23.88 2.65 -1.94
N PHE A 210 -22.64 3.12 -1.91
CA PHE A 210 -22.13 4.14 -2.84
C PHE A 210 -22.34 3.72 -4.29
N PHE A 211 -21.93 2.52 -4.68
CA PHE A 211 -22.11 2.04 -6.05
C PHE A 211 -23.56 1.66 -6.38
N ALA A 212 -24.37 1.21 -5.43
CA ALA A 212 -25.78 0.95 -5.69
C ALA A 212 -26.52 2.23 -6.10
N HIS A 213 -26.21 3.36 -5.46
CA HIS A 213 -26.83 4.66 -5.73
C HIS A 213 -26.26 5.35 -6.98
N ASN A 214 -25.02 5.03 -7.36
CA ASN A 214 -24.31 5.65 -8.48
C ASN A 214 -24.08 4.69 -9.67
N SER A 215 -24.84 3.60 -9.75
CA SER A 215 -24.66 2.50 -10.72
C SER A 215 -24.87 2.89 -12.20
N GLN A 216 -25.33 4.12 -12.48
CA GLN A 216 -25.54 4.61 -13.85
C GLN A 216 -24.35 5.38 -14.46
N GLU A 217 -23.29 5.69 -13.70
CA GLU A 217 -22.13 6.49 -14.18
C GLU A 217 -20.88 5.65 -14.49
N SER A 218 -21.04 4.41 -14.91
CA SER A 218 -19.89 3.61 -15.34
C SER A 218 -19.23 4.21 -16.59
N GLY A 219 -17.99 4.68 -16.48
CA GLY A 219 -17.17 5.05 -17.65
C GLY A 219 -16.70 6.50 -17.73
N LEU A 220 -16.95 7.36 -16.73
CA LEU A 220 -16.38 8.72 -16.69
C LEU A 220 -14.84 8.72 -16.84
N GLU A 221 -14.17 7.73 -16.24
CA GLU A 221 -12.71 7.53 -16.35
C GLU A 221 -12.25 7.29 -17.79
N LYS A 222 -13.08 6.62 -18.61
CA LYS A 222 -12.77 6.33 -20.03
C LYS A 222 -12.96 7.56 -20.91
N HIS A 223 -13.77 8.53 -20.48
CA HIS A 223 -14.04 9.76 -21.22
C HIS A 223 -13.11 10.91 -20.84
N LEU A 224 -12.75 11.03 -19.56
CA LEU A 224 -11.90 12.11 -19.05
C LEU A 224 -10.39 11.76 -19.07
N GLY A 225 -10.06 10.47 -19.20
CA GLY A 225 -8.69 9.99 -19.10
C GLY A 225 -8.16 10.06 -17.66
N ASN A 226 -6.87 9.76 -17.50
CA ASN A 226 -6.22 9.68 -16.19
C ASN A 226 -4.85 10.37 -16.24
N PRO A 227 -4.76 11.68 -15.93
CA PRO A 227 -3.49 12.39 -15.85
C PRO A 227 -2.65 11.86 -14.68
N SER A 228 -1.32 11.99 -14.76
CA SER A 228 -0.39 11.37 -13.80
C SER A 228 -0.54 11.84 -12.36
N PHE A 229 -1.02 13.07 -12.13
CA PHE A 229 -1.13 13.65 -10.80
C PHE A 229 -2.31 13.10 -9.98
N THR A 230 -3.43 12.76 -10.61
CA THR A 230 -4.64 12.31 -9.90
C THR A 230 -4.44 10.96 -9.19
N PRO A 231 -3.89 9.90 -9.85
CA PRO A 231 -3.57 8.67 -9.15
C PRO A 231 -2.55 8.89 -8.04
N ALA A 232 -1.56 9.77 -8.21
CA ALA A 232 -0.56 10.03 -7.17
C ALA A 232 -1.21 10.62 -5.91
N VAL A 233 -2.08 11.64 -6.05
CA VAL A 233 -2.77 12.26 -4.91
C VAL A 233 -3.68 11.27 -4.21
N VAL A 234 -4.53 10.55 -4.95
CA VAL A 234 -5.49 9.61 -4.34
C VAL A 234 -4.76 8.43 -3.69
N ALA A 235 -3.69 7.92 -4.30
CA ALA A 235 -2.85 6.89 -3.69
C ALA A 235 -2.26 7.34 -2.34
N SER A 236 -1.74 8.58 -2.26
CA SER A 236 -1.22 9.09 -0.98
C SER A 236 -2.31 9.21 0.09
N LEU A 237 -3.55 9.56 -0.31
CA LEU A 237 -4.69 9.58 0.61
C LEU A 237 -5.08 8.17 1.08
N GLU A 238 -5.07 7.19 0.18
CA GLU A 238 -5.29 5.78 0.54
C GLU A 238 -4.22 5.28 1.52
N VAL A 239 -2.95 5.60 1.29
CA VAL A 239 -1.85 5.22 2.19
C VAL A 239 -2.00 5.88 3.56
N ALA A 240 -2.46 7.13 3.62
CA ALA A 240 -2.78 7.78 4.88
C ALA A 240 -3.91 7.07 5.65
N GLU A 241 -4.96 6.60 4.96
CA GLU A 241 -6.00 5.76 5.56
C GLU A 241 -5.46 4.42 6.05
N VAL A 242 -4.62 3.74 5.27
CA VAL A 242 -3.96 2.49 5.67
C VAL A 242 -3.15 2.69 6.94
N CYS A 243 -2.35 3.76 7.04
CA CYS A 243 -1.60 4.10 8.25
C CYS A 243 -2.53 4.31 9.46
N LYS A 244 -3.62 5.06 9.31
CA LYS A 244 -4.60 5.26 10.39
C LYS A 244 -5.19 3.94 10.88
N VAL A 245 -5.54 3.04 9.96
CA VAL A 245 -6.09 1.72 10.28
C VAL A 245 -5.05 0.85 11.00
N LEU A 246 -3.84 0.70 10.45
CA LEU A 246 -2.79 -0.16 11.02
C LEU A 246 -2.32 0.32 12.39
N LEU A 247 -2.24 1.63 12.60
CA LEU A 247 -1.78 2.20 13.86
C LEU A 247 -2.91 2.38 14.89
N ASN A 248 -4.16 2.22 14.45
CA ASN A 248 -5.37 2.56 15.21
C ASN A 248 -5.32 4.01 15.72
N GLN A 249 -5.01 4.94 14.82
CA GLN A 249 -4.85 6.37 15.10
C GLN A 249 -5.68 7.23 14.13
N GLY A 250 -6.10 8.41 14.59
CA GLY A 250 -6.89 9.35 13.80
C GLY A 250 -8.32 8.89 13.51
N THR A 251 -8.95 9.52 12.51
CA THR A 251 -10.32 9.24 12.09
C THR A 251 -10.35 8.76 10.64
N PRO A 252 -10.42 7.44 10.40
CA PRO A 252 -10.60 6.91 9.05
C PRO A 252 -11.88 7.43 8.39
N THR A 253 -11.90 7.49 7.06
CA THR A 253 -13.03 7.99 6.25
C THR A 253 -14.13 6.93 6.15
N ARG A 254 -14.71 6.58 7.30
CA ARG A 254 -15.76 5.56 7.45
C ARG A 254 -17.15 6.14 7.25
N ARG A 255 -18.03 5.39 6.60
CA ARG A 255 -19.46 5.74 6.40
C ARG A 255 -19.67 7.11 5.73
N ARG A 256 -18.68 7.53 4.97
CA ARG A 256 -18.63 8.78 4.21
C ARG A 256 -17.63 8.58 3.07
N CYS A 257 -17.77 9.36 2.02
CA CYS A 257 -16.86 9.41 0.89
C CYS A 257 -16.23 10.79 0.84
N LEU A 258 -14.91 10.85 0.72
CA LEU A 258 -14.20 12.09 0.43
C LEU A 258 -14.10 12.22 -1.09
N SER A 259 -14.79 13.21 -1.65
CA SER A 259 -14.63 13.64 -3.04
C SER A 259 -13.47 14.61 -3.13
N ILE A 260 -12.56 14.36 -4.07
CA ILE A 260 -11.38 15.17 -4.33
C ILE A 260 -11.54 15.81 -5.71
N ASP A 261 -11.49 17.14 -5.75
CA ASP A 261 -11.48 17.94 -6.97
C ASP A 261 -10.12 18.63 -7.10
N LEU A 262 -9.26 18.14 -7.99
CA LEU A 262 -7.96 18.76 -8.26
C LEU A 262 -8.02 19.89 -9.28
N TYR A 263 -9.17 20.11 -9.91
CA TYR A 263 -9.36 21.21 -10.86
C TYR A 263 -9.58 22.52 -10.09
N ASP A 264 -10.52 22.50 -9.14
CA ASP A 264 -10.83 23.65 -8.28
C ASP A 264 -10.15 23.58 -6.89
N MET A 265 -9.39 22.50 -6.63
CA MET A 265 -8.65 22.26 -5.38
C MET A 265 -9.55 22.11 -4.14
N GLU A 266 -10.68 21.41 -4.30
CA GLU A 266 -11.67 21.19 -3.26
C GLU A 266 -11.70 19.76 -2.74
N PHE A 267 -12.00 19.61 -1.45
CA PHE A 267 -12.17 18.34 -0.77
C PHE A 267 -13.50 18.36 -0.03
N VAL A 268 -14.46 17.55 -0.48
CA VAL A 268 -15.84 17.57 0.01
C VAL A 268 -16.21 16.20 0.55
N GLU A 269 -16.78 16.19 1.75
CA GLU A 269 -17.32 14.97 2.34
C GLU A 269 -18.76 14.74 1.89
N ILE A 270 -19.05 13.52 1.45
CA ILE A 270 -20.36 13.06 0.98
C ILE A 270 -20.81 11.92 1.90
N GLU A 271 -22.03 11.98 2.43
CA GLU A 271 -22.60 10.91 3.24
C GLU A 271 -22.93 9.67 2.38
N CYS A 272 -22.65 8.46 2.88
CA CYS A 272 -22.77 7.18 2.15
C CYS A 272 -23.40 6.05 2.97
#